data_AF-A0A8W8ME12-F1
#
_entry.id   AF-A0A8W8ME12-F1
#
_cell.length_a   1.000
_cell.length_b   1.000
_cell.length_c   1.000
_cell.angle_alpha   90.00
_cell.angle_beta   90.00
_cell.angle_gamma   90.00
#
_symmetry.space_group_name_H-M   'P 1'
#
loop_
_entity.id
_entity.type
_entity.pdbx_description
1 polymer ?
#
loop_
_entity_poly.entity_id
_entity_poly.type
_entity_poly.pdbx_seq_one_letter_code
_entity_poly.pdbx_strand_id
1 'polypeptide(L)'
;MSIILLGTFFSFLPLQESKSKNLDGYKFPVYSTDFCPRNEAEWKERSNILKCTEQNGYTCLPNEQFTELLEFCYTDPWILIEEGLCLYLIKKNSKVHGYNCHNFQFGCPTSSYLSTEIYKRKC
;
A
#
# COMPACT_ATOMS: atom_id res chain seq x y z
N MET A 1 18.44 51.57 -14.68
CA MET A 1 19.34 50.62 -13.99
C MET A 1 18.50 49.43 -13.56
N SER A 2 19.03 48.25 -13.85
CA SER A 2 18.42 46.92 -13.82
C SER A 2 17.80 46.43 -12.49
N ILE A 3 16.66 45.73 -12.61
CA ILE A 3 16.18 44.42 -12.06
C ILE A 3 16.42 44.18 -10.53
N ILE A 4 15.57 43.54 -9.71
CA ILE A 4 15.00 42.19 -9.82
C ILE A 4 13.73 42.04 -8.96
N LEU A 5 12.64 41.60 -9.58
CA LEU A 5 11.47 41.00 -8.93
C LEU A 5 11.89 39.68 -8.28
N LEU A 6 12.04 39.62 -6.96
CA LEU A 6 12.19 38.37 -6.23
C LEU A 6 10.82 37.74 -6.00
N GLY A 7 10.24 37.23 -7.10
CA GLY A 7 9.17 36.25 -7.04
C GLY A 7 9.75 34.93 -6.55
N THR A 8 9.61 34.64 -5.26
CA THR A 8 9.81 33.29 -4.75
C THR A 8 8.58 32.46 -5.12
N PHE A 9 8.54 32.00 -6.37
CA PHE A 9 7.74 30.83 -6.72
C PHE A 9 8.36 29.65 -5.97
N PHE A 10 7.87 29.39 -4.76
CA PHE A 10 7.97 28.05 -4.18
C PHE A 10 7.23 27.15 -5.17
N SER A 11 8.00 26.45 -6.00
CA SER A 11 7.50 25.35 -6.81
C SER A 11 6.96 24.32 -5.83
N PHE A 12 5.67 24.41 -5.50
CA PHE A 12 4.93 23.30 -4.95
C PHE A 12 5.04 22.20 -6.01
N LEU A 13 5.99 21.28 -5.82
CA LEU A 13 5.90 19.98 -6.46
C LEU A 13 4.51 19.47 -6.06
N PRO A 14 3.59 19.22 -7.01
CA PRO A 14 2.35 18.57 -6.65
C PRO A 14 2.76 17.26 -5.98
N LEU A 15 2.35 17.07 -4.72
CA LEU A 15 2.20 15.75 -4.15
C LEU A 15 1.35 15.01 -5.18
N GLN A 16 1.99 14.09 -5.90
CA GLN A 16 1.34 13.30 -6.92
C GLN A 16 0.28 12.49 -6.18
N GLU A 17 -0.96 12.98 -6.21
CA GLU A 17 -2.11 12.22 -5.74
C GLU A 17 -2.06 10.90 -6.51
N SER A 18 -1.72 9.81 -5.81
CA SER A 18 -1.84 8.48 -6.38
C SER A 18 -3.29 8.38 -6.85
N LYS A 19 -3.49 8.14 -8.14
CA LYS A 19 -4.82 8.15 -8.76
C LYS A 19 -5.54 6.88 -8.32
N SER A 20 -6.00 6.87 -7.08
CA SER A 20 -6.61 5.74 -6.42
C SER A 20 -7.98 5.48 -7.06
N LYS A 21 -8.05 4.50 -7.97
CA LYS A 21 -9.29 4.13 -8.67
C LYS A 21 -9.93 2.96 -7.94
N ASN A 22 -11.17 3.16 -7.49
CA ASN A 22 -12.00 2.11 -6.90
C ASN A 22 -12.24 0.97 -7.92
N LEU A 23 -12.13 -0.27 -7.47
CA LEU A 23 -12.24 -1.46 -8.31
C LEU A 23 -13.50 -2.27 -7.98
N ASP A 24 -14.26 -2.62 -9.01
CA ASP A 24 -15.43 -3.49 -8.88
C ASP A 24 -15.06 -4.97 -8.70
N GLY A 25 -15.95 -5.72 -8.06
CA GLY A 25 -15.87 -7.18 -7.91
C GLY A 25 -15.24 -7.67 -6.61
N TYR A 26 -14.80 -6.76 -5.74
CA TYR A 26 -14.41 -7.06 -4.37
C TYR A 26 -15.61 -6.92 -3.41
N LYS A 27 -15.56 -7.60 -2.26
CA LYS A 27 -16.59 -7.57 -1.21
C LYS A 27 -16.52 -6.35 -0.30
N PHE A 28 -15.49 -5.53 -0.45
CA PHE A 28 -15.25 -4.29 0.28
C PHE A 28 -14.56 -3.28 -0.65
N PRO A 29 -14.51 -1.99 -0.30
CA PRO A 29 -13.82 -0.99 -1.11
C PRO A 29 -12.34 -1.33 -1.27
N VAL A 30 -11.91 -1.51 -2.52
CA VAL A 30 -10.52 -1.74 -2.91
C VAL A 30 -10.16 -0.73 -3.98
N TYR A 31 -8.97 -0.18 -3.87
CA TYR A 31 -8.47 0.81 -4.81
C TYR A 31 -7.15 0.35 -5.41
N SER A 32 -6.95 0.64 -6.69
CA SER A 32 -5.66 0.49 -7.35
C SER A 32 -4.72 1.63 -6.97
N THR A 33 -3.41 1.37 -6.91
CA THR A 33 -2.38 2.39 -6.68
C THR A 33 -1.13 2.06 -7.50
N ASP A 34 -0.37 3.09 -7.88
CA ASP A 34 0.90 2.91 -8.61
C ASP A 34 2.04 2.44 -7.69
N PHE A 35 1.94 2.75 -6.40
CA PHE A 35 2.93 2.37 -5.39
C PHE A 35 2.30 2.19 -4.02
N CYS A 36 2.86 1.26 -3.23
CA CYS A 36 2.56 1.13 -1.81
C CYS A 36 3.37 2.15 -0.98
N PRO A 37 2.90 2.51 0.22
CA PRO A 37 3.62 3.40 1.12
C PRO A 37 5.06 2.97 1.37
N ARG A 38 5.98 3.93 1.35
CA ARG A 38 7.43 3.70 1.49
C ARG A 38 7.93 3.90 2.92
N ASN A 39 7.11 4.46 3.78
CA ASN A 39 7.42 4.78 5.17
C ASN A 39 6.13 4.89 5.99
N GLU A 40 6.28 5.04 7.30
CA GLU A 40 5.16 5.12 8.25
C GLU A 40 4.27 6.34 8.02
N ALA A 41 4.83 7.48 7.61
CA ALA A 41 4.07 8.70 7.37
C ALA A 41 3.11 8.52 6.17
N GLU A 42 3.62 7.99 5.05
CA GLU A 42 2.80 7.64 3.88
C GLU A 42 1.75 6.58 4.25
N TRP A 43 2.10 5.58 5.07
CA TRP A 43 1.15 4.53 5.50
C TRP A 43 0.01 5.14 6.32
N LYS A 44 0.32 6.02 7.28
CA LYS A 44 -0.68 6.72 8.10
C LYS A 44 -1.56 7.64 7.27
N GLU A 45 -0.96 8.37 6.32
CA GLU A 45 -1.69 9.23 5.40
C GLU A 45 -2.70 8.44 4.58
N ARG A 46 -2.28 7.34 3.94
CA ARG A 46 -3.18 6.49 3.15
C ARG A 46 -4.27 5.85 4.02
N SER A 47 -3.91 5.36 5.22
CA SER A 47 -4.87 4.84 6.20
C SER A 47 -5.96 5.88 6.54
N ASN A 48 -5.57 7.13 6.76
CA ASN A 48 -6.50 8.22 7.06
C ASN A 48 -7.40 8.57 5.86
N ILE A 49 -6.84 8.63 4.64
CA ILE A 49 -7.59 8.92 3.41
C ILE A 49 -8.66 7.85 3.17
N LEU A 50 -8.32 6.56 3.37
CA LEU A 50 -9.24 5.44 3.22
C LEU A 50 -10.16 5.25 4.44
N LYS A 51 -9.97 6.02 5.51
CA LYS A 51 -10.71 5.93 6.79
C LYS A 51 -10.64 4.54 7.42
N CYS A 52 -9.49 3.90 7.32
CA CYS A 52 -9.19 2.68 8.06
C CYS A 52 -9.05 3.03 9.55
N THR A 53 -9.51 2.13 10.43
CA THR A 53 -9.53 2.30 11.89
C THR A 53 -8.66 1.26 12.56
N GLU A 54 -8.58 1.33 13.89
CA GLU A 54 -7.90 0.32 14.71
C GLU A 54 -8.56 -1.07 14.62
N GLN A 55 -9.78 -1.18 14.05
CA GLN A 55 -10.48 -2.45 13.87
C GLN A 55 -10.28 -3.03 12.46
N ASN A 56 -9.91 -2.20 11.47
CA ASN A 56 -9.74 -2.59 10.08
C ASN A 56 -8.48 -1.94 9.50
N GLY A 57 -7.32 -2.55 9.72
CA GLY A 57 -6.02 -1.95 9.42
C GLY A 57 -5.79 -1.71 7.93
N TYR A 58 -5.16 -0.58 7.60
CA TYR A 58 -4.74 -0.31 6.22
C TYR A 58 -3.70 -1.32 5.75
N THR A 59 -3.83 -1.77 4.51
CA THR A 59 -2.78 -2.55 3.83
C THR A 59 -2.68 -2.16 2.36
N CYS A 60 -1.52 -2.48 1.78
CA CYS A 60 -1.27 -2.37 0.35
C CYS A 60 -0.61 -3.66 -0.13
N LEU A 61 -1.27 -4.39 -1.02
CA LEU A 61 -0.89 -5.73 -1.49
C LEU A 61 -1.06 -5.85 -3.00
N PRO A 62 -0.31 -6.72 -3.68
CA PRO A 62 -0.59 -7.08 -5.06
C PRO A 62 -1.94 -7.81 -5.22
N ASN A 63 -2.48 -7.78 -6.44
CA ASN A 63 -3.54 -8.69 -6.87
C ASN A 63 -3.00 -10.13 -7.06
N GLU A 64 -3.89 -11.09 -7.24
CA GLU A 64 -3.55 -12.52 -7.41
C GLU A 64 -2.67 -12.83 -8.65
N GLN A 65 -2.57 -11.92 -9.62
CA GLN A 65 -1.68 -12.03 -10.78
C GLN A 65 -0.33 -11.31 -10.59
N PHE A 66 -0.13 -10.59 -9.48
CA PHE A 66 1.06 -9.73 -9.23
C PHE A 66 1.29 -8.67 -10.33
N THR A 67 0.22 -8.17 -10.94
CA THR A 67 0.28 -7.15 -12.01
C THR A 67 -0.21 -5.77 -11.58
N GLU A 68 -0.88 -5.67 -10.44
CA GLU A 68 -1.48 -4.42 -9.93
C GLU A 68 -1.33 -4.37 -8.41
N LEU A 69 -1.03 -3.18 -7.87
CA LEU A 69 -1.02 -2.93 -6.43
C LEU A 69 -2.38 -2.40 -5.98
N LEU A 70 -2.85 -2.92 -4.86
CA LEU A 70 -4.17 -2.67 -4.30
C LEU A 70 -4.02 -2.13 -2.89
N GLU A 71 -4.79 -1.11 -2.54
CA GLU A 71 -4.90 -0.61 -1.18
C GLU A 71 -6.35 -0.68 -0.67
N PHE A 72 -6.50 -1.05 0.59
CA PHE A 72 -7.80 -1.27 1.24
C PHE A 72 -7.65 -1.35 2.76
N CYS A 73 -8.78 -1.25 3.47
CA CYS A 73 -8.84 -1.57 4.90
C CYS A 73 -9.12 -3.06 5.06
N TYR A 74 -8.17 -3.80 5.64
CA TYR A 74 -8.32 -5.22 5.90
C TYR A 74 -9.32 -5.47 7.02
N THR A 75 -9.96 -6.63 7.06
CA THR A 75 -11.02 -6.93 8.05
C THR A 75 -10.51 -7.04 9.48
N ASP A 76 -9.21 -7.26 9.66
CA ASP A 76 -8.55 -7.34 10.96
C ASP A 76 -7.69 -6.09 11.22
N PRO A 77 -7.48 -5.70 12.49
CA PRO A 77 -6.56 -4.62 12.88
C PRO A 77 -5.15 -4.78 12.30
N TRP A 78 -4.65 -6.01 12.39
CA TRP A 78 -3.34 -6.43 11.95
C TRP A 78 -3.28 -7.95 11.88
N ILE A 79 -2.33 -8.45 11.10
CA ILE A 79 -2.00 -9.88 11.03
C ILE A 79 -0.50 -10.06 11.17
N LEU A 80 -0.09 -11.20 11.74
CA LEU A 80 1.29 -11.65 11.68
C LEU A 80 1.54 -12.26 10.30
N ILE A 81 2.45 -11.66 9.54
CA ILE A 81 2.89 -12.17 8.25
C ILE A 81 4.11 -13.04 8.51
N GLU A 82 4.03 -14.31 8.13
CA GLU A 82 5.12 -15.26 8.35
C GLU A 82 6.32 -14.99 7.42
N GLU A 83 7.50 -15.38 7.88
CA GLU A 83 8.71 -15.44 7.05
C GLU A 83 8.46 -16.21 5.75
N GLY A 84 9.05 -15.74 4.65
CA GLY A 84 8.96 -16.42 3.36
C GLY A 84 7.60 -16.28 2.65
N LEU A 85 6.66 -15.51 3.20
CA LEU A 85 5.35 -15.26 2.60
C LEU A 85 5.19 -13.81 2.14
N CYS A 86 4.82 -13.66 0.87
CA CYS A 86 4.25 -12.42 0.33
C CYS A 86 2.73 -12.55 0.27
N LEU A 87 2.01 -11.53 0.72
CA LEU A 87 0.54 -11.55 0.71
C LEU A 87 -0.01 -10.96 -0.59
N TYR A 88 -1.15 -11.45 -1.04
CA TYR A 88 -1.90 -10.92 -2.19
C TYR A 88 -3.41 -11.05 -1.97
N LEU A 89 -4.20 -10.21 -2.66
CA LEU A 89 -5.67 -10.24 -2.57
C LEU A 89 -6.28 -10.99 -3.75
N ILE A 90 -7.10 -11.99 -3.45
CA ILE A 90 -7.90 -12.73 -4.44
C ILE A 90 -9.19 -11.98 -4.74
N LYS A 91 -9.47 -11.69 -6.01
CA LYS A 91 -10.64 -10.90 -6.40
C LYS A 91 -11.95 -11.63 -6.10
N LYS A 92 -12.05 -12.89 -6.54
CA LYS A 92 -13.27 -13.71 -6.50
C LYS A 92 -13.94 -13.79 -5.12
N ASN A 93 -13.15 -13.86 -4.05
CA ASN A 93 -13.66 -14.01 -2.68
C ASN A 93 -13.19 -12.91 -1.73
N SER A 94 -12.37 -11.96 -2.21
CA SER A 94 -11.75 -10.88 -1.46
C SER A 94 -11.01 -11.36 -0.21
N LYS A 95 -10.29 -12.48 -0.35
CA LYS A 95 -9.45 -13.04 0.72
C LYS A 95 -7.99 -12.77 0.45
N VAL A 96 -7.26 -12.44 1.52
CA VAL A 96 -5.82 -12.35 1.50
C VAL A 96 -5.22 -13.75 1.60
N HIS A 97 -4.27 -14.04 0.73
CA HIS A 97 -3.55 -15.32 0.68
C HIS A 97 -2.04 -15.08 0.71
N GLY A 98 -1.29 -16.07 1.17
CA GLY A 98 0.17 -16.07 1.13
C GLY A 98 0.70 -16.79 -0.11
N TYR A 99 1.76 -16.25 -0.70
CA TYR A 99 2.58 -16.86 -1.72
C TYR A 99 3.97 -17.12 -1.15
N ASN A 100 4.48 -18.34 -1.31
CA ASN A 100 5.85 -18.68 -0.93
C ASN A 100 6.82 -17.99 -1.91
N CYS A 101 7.49 -16.94 -1.44
CA CYS A 101 8.30 -16.04 -2.26
C CYS A 101 9.79 -16.37 -2.25
N HIS A 102 10.23 -17.53 -1.75
CA HIS A 102 11.68 -17.86 -1.68
C HIS A 102 12.37 -17.90 -3.05
N ASN A 103 11.59 -18.00 -4.12
CA ASN A 103 12.06 -17.92 -5.51
C ASN A 103 12.23 -16.47 -6.01
N PHE A 104 11.78 -15.47 -5.27
CA PHE A 104 11.95 -14.06 -5.65
C PHE A 104 13.41 -13.65 -5.45
N GLN A 105 13.92 -12.84 -6.37
CA GLN A 105 15.27 -12.29 -6.25
C GLN A 105 15.37 -11.27 -5.11
N PHE A 106 14.28 -10.54 -4.84
CA PHE A 106 14.21 -9.49 -3.83
C PHE A 106 12.80 -9.43 -3.23
N GLY A 107 12.67 -8.83 -2.05
CA GLY A 107 11.36 -8.49 -1.46
C GLY A 107 10.76 -9.54 -0.53
N CYS A 108 11.18 -10.80 -0.63
CA CYS A 108 10.68 -11.86 0.23
C CYS A 108 11.11 -11.65 1.70
N PRO A 109 10.18 -11.66 2.67
CA PRO A 109 10.52 -11.43 4.08
C PRO A 109 11.41 -12.54 4.65
N THR A 110 12.48 -12.16 5.35
CA THR A 110 13.43 -13.07 6.03
C THR A 110 13.14 -13.26 7.52
N SER A 111 12.02 -12.71 7.99
CA SER A 111 11.54 -12.85 9.36
C SER A 111 10.06 -12.48 9.39
N SER A 112 9.28 -13.08 10.29
CA SER A 112 7.88 -12.69 10.50
C SER A 112 7.77 -11.24 10.99
N TYR A 113 6.67 -10.56 10.65
CA TYR A 113 6.42 -9.16 11.01
C TYR A 113 4.92 -8.85 11.03
N LEU A 114 4.53 -7.75 11.69
CA LEU A 114 3.13 -7.32 11.72
C LEU A 114 2.76 -6.58 10.44
N SER A 115 1.53 -6.75 9.94
CA SER A 115 1.05 -6.05 8.74
C SER A 115 1.06 -4.52 8.85
N THR A 116 1.07 -3.98 10.07
CA THR A 116 1.27 -2.52 10.31
C THR A 116 2.66 -2.04 9.93
N GLU A 117 3.63 -2.95 9.75
CA GLU A 117 4.99 -2.65 9.32
C GLU A 117 5.23 -3.01 7.85
N ILE A 118 4.18 -3.33 7.08
CA ILE A 118 4.32 -3.81 5.71
C ILE A 118 5.03 -2.82 4.78
N TYR A 119 4.94 -1.52 5.04
CA TYR A 119 5.71 -0.51 4.29
C TYR A 119 7.24 -0.69 4.39
N LYS A 120 7.74 -1.44 5.39
CA LYS A 120 9.15 -1.81 5.54
C LYS A 120 9.55 -2.99 4.66
N ARG A 121 8.59 -3.73 4.08
CA ARG A 121 8.80 -4.98 3.33
C ARG A 121 8.12 -4.87 1.96
N LYS A 122 8.89 -4.90 0.88
CA LYS A 122 8.35 -4.78 -0.49
C LYS A 122 8.28 -6.15 -1.15
N CYS A 123 7.19 -6.85 -0.87
CA CYS A 123 6.58 -7.76 -1.84
C CYS A 123 5.80 -6.92 -2.87
#